data_AF-A0A3B8KUF7-F1
#
_entry.id   AF-A0A3B8KUF7-F1
#
_cell.length_a   1.000
_cell.length_b   1.000
_cell.length_c   1.000
_cell.angle_alpha   90.00
_cell.angle_beta   90.00
_cell.angle_gamma   90.00
#
_symmetry.space_group_name_H-M   'P 1'
#
loop_
_entity.id
_entity.type
_entity.pdbx_description
1 polymer ?
#
loop_
_entity_poly.entity_id
_entity_poly.type
_entity_poly.pdbx_seq_one_letter_code
_entity_poly.pdbx_strand_id
1 'polypeptide(L)'
;MTIVRGLVGLTFFCLVAWGGSTDRRKFPWRIVIFGLVMQGLLGGLILGTETGASVFQYLSTGVQRLIEMAEPGAKLVFGPLADPVA
;
A
#
# COMPACT_ATOMS: atom_id res chain seq x y z
N MET A 1 -16.09 -14.65 -7.89
CA MET A 1 -15.73 -15.27 -6.59
C MET A 1 -14.62 -14.51 -5.84
N THR A 2 -13.68 -13.83 -6.52
CA THR A 2 -12.59 -13.06 -5.87
C THR A 2 -13.05 -11.75 -5.24
N ILE A 3 -13.92 -11.00 -5.91
CA ILE A 3 -14.44 -9.71 -5.41
C ILE A 3 -15.20 -9.87 -4.09
N VAL A 4 -16.03 -10.91 -3.97
CA VAL A 4 -16.77 -11.22 -2.74
C VAL A 4 -15.81 -11.51 -1.58
N ARG A 5 -14.73 -12.28 -1.82
CA ARG A 5 -13.70 -12.54 -0.80
C ARG A 5 -12.99 -11.25 -0.36
N GLY A 6 -12.71 -10.35 -1.30
CA GLY A 6 -12.14 -9.03 -1.01
C GLY A 6 -13.06 -8.15 -0.16
N LEU A 7 -14.34 -8.09 -0.50
CA LEU A 7 -15.35 -7.33 0.27
C LEU A 7 -15.52 -7.89 1.69
N VAL A 8 -15.58 -9.21 1.84
CA VAL A 8 -15.65 -9.85 3.17
C VAL A 8 -14.42 -9.52 4.01
N GLY A 9 -13.22 -9.57 3.42
CA GLY A 9 -11.98 -9.16 4.09
C GLY A 9 -12.01 -7.69 4.53
N LEU A 10 -12.47 -6.79 3.66
CA LEU A 10 -12.58 -5.37 3.96
C LEU A 10 -13.52 -5.11 5.14
N THR A 11 -14.71 -5.73 5.12
CA THR A 11 -15.68 -5.62 6.23
C THR A 11 -15.11 -6.19 7.52
N PHE A 12 -14.39 -7.32 7.47
CA PHE A 12 -13.73 -7.90 8.63
C PHE A 12 -12.72 -6.94 9.25
N PHE A 13 -11.83 -6.32 8.46
CA PHE A 13 -10.87 -5.35 8.99
C PHE A 13 -11.55 -4.13 9.61
N CYS A 14 -12.63 -3.62 9.00
CA CYS A 14 -13.40 -2.53 9.58
C CYS A 14 -14.05 -2.91 10.92
N LEU A 15 -14.57 -4.14 11.04
CA LEU A 15 -15.17 -4.65 12.28
C LEU A 15 -14.13 -4.85 13.39
N VAL A 16 -12.94 -5.35 13.05
CA VAL A 16 -11.83 -5.50 14.01
C VAL A 16 -11.37 -4.13 14.51
N ALA A 17 -11.19 -3.16 13.60
CA ALA A 17 -10.83 -1.79 13.97
C ALA A 17 -11.89 -1.13 14.87
N TRP A 18 -13.18 -1.37 14.59
CA TRP A 18 -14.28 -0.91 15.44
C TRP A 18 -14.29 -1.63 16.80
N GLY A 19 -14.00 -2.94 16.83
CA GLY A 19 -13.97 -3.74 18.06
C GLY A 19 -12.86 -3.31 19.04
N GLY A 20 -11.70 -2.93 18.49
CA GLY A 20 -10.57 -2.36 19.24
C GLY A 20 -10.69 -0.86 19.54
N SER A 21 -11.75 -0.19 19.08
CA SER A 21 -11.94 1.24 19.35
C SER A 21 -12.36 1.47 20.80
N THR A 22 -11.63 2.37 21.49
CA THR A 22 -11.89 2.78 22.87
C THR A 22 -13.27 3.41 23.05
N ASP A 23 -13.79 4.08 22.02
CA ASP A 23 -15.02 4.88 22.11
C ASP A 23 -15.94 4.59 20.91
N ARG A 24 -16.59 3.41 20.94
CA ARG A 24 -17.38 2.84 19.83
C ARG A 24 -18.53 3.74 19.34
N ARG A 25 -18.99 4.68 20.17
CA ARG A 25 -20.05 5.64 19.84
C ARG A 25 -19.57 6.88 19.08
N LYS A 26 -18.28 7.23 19.21
CA LYS A 26 -17.65 8.37 18.51
C LYS A 26 -16.78 7.94 17.34
N PHE A 27 -16.98 6.71 16.84
CA PHE A 27 -16.23 6.22 15.70
C PHE A 27 -16.46 7.15 14.48
N PRO A 28 -15.40 7.71 13.87
CA PRO A 28 -15.54 8.72 12.84
C PRO A 28 -15.86 8.09 11.48
N TRP A 29 -17.08 7.57 11.34
CA TRP A 29 -17.56 6.89 10.13
C TRP A 29 -17.41 7.71 8.85
N ARG A 30 -17.53 9.04 8.94
CA ARG A 30 -17.31 9.94 7.81
C ARG A 30 -15.89 9.85 7.25
N ILE A 31 -14.89 9.75 8.13
CA ILE A 31 -13.48 9.65 7.74
C ILE A 31 -13.18 8.27 7.19
N VAL A 32 -13.72 7.22 7.84
CA VAL A 32 -13.51 5.84 7.41
C VAL A 32 -14.12 5.58 6.03
N ILE A 33 -15.36 6.00 5.79
CA ILE A 33 -16.00 5.86 4.48
C ILE A 33 -15.24 6.65 3.42
N PHE A 34 -14.84 7.89 3.73
CA PHE A 34 -14.05 8.69 2.80
C PHE A 34 -12.71 8.01 2.46
N GLY A 35 -12.02 7.47 3.46
CA GLY A 35 -10.78 6.71 3.27
C GLY A 35 -10.98 5.47 2.42
N LEU A 36 -12.04 4.69 2.66
CA LEU A 36 -12.37 3.49 1.88
C LEU A 36 -12.71 3.81 0.42
N VAL A 37 -13.49 4.87 0.19
CA VAL A 37 -13.81 5.33 -1.17
C VAL A 37 -12.55 5.83 -1.86
N MET A 38 -11.72 6.62 -1.17
CA MET A 38 -10.46 7.10 -1.72
C MET A 38 -9.49 5.95 -2.04
N GLN A 39 -9.37 4.95 -1.16
CA GLN A 39 -8.58 3.75 -1.42
C GLN A 39 -9.07 3.00 -2.65
N GLY A 40 -10.39 2.81 -2.79
CA GLY A 40 -11.00 2.18 -3.95
C GLY A 40 -10.76 2.97 -5.24
N LEU A 41 -10.91 4.30 -5.19
CA LEU A 41 -10.65 5.19 -6.32
C LEU A 41 -9.18 5.16 -6.74
N LEU A 42 -8.24 5.31 -5.81
CA LEU A 42 -6.81 5.26 -6.11
C LEU A 42 -6.40 3.88 -6.62
N GLY A 43 -6.88 2.80 -5.99
CA GLY A 43 -6.61 1.44 -6.44
C GLY A 43 -7.15 1.20 -7.86
N GLY A 44 -8.39 1.62 -8.13
CA GLY A 44 -8.99 1.52 -9.46
C GLY A 44 -8.30 2.38 -10.51
N LEU A 45 -7.89 3.61 -10.14
CA LEU A 45 -7.18 4.51 -11.04
C LEU A 45 -5.78 3.97 -11.38
N ILE A 46 -5.04 3.47 -10.39
CA ILE A 46 -3.66 2.98 -10.57
C ILE A 46 -3.63 1.61 -11.26
N LEU A 47 -4.49 0.66 -10.84
CA LEU A 47 -4.47 -0.73 -11.34
C LEU A 47 -5.37 -0.95 -12.55
N GLY A 48 -6.41 -0.12 -12.73
CA GLY A 48 -7.43 -0.30 -13.76
C GLY A 48 -7.28 0.58 -14.99
N THR A 49 -6.39 1.58 -14.97
CA THR A 49 -6.18 2.48 -16.13
C THR A 49 -4.75 2.42 -16.64
N GLU A 50 -4.57 2.47 -17.96
CA GLU A 50 -3.24 2.46 -18.60
C GLU A 50 -2.39 3.67 -18.18
N THR A 51 -3.03 4.84 -18.02
CA THR A 51 -2.39 6.05 -17.52
C THR A 51 -1.91 5.88 -16.08
N GLY A 52 -2.74 5.28 -15.21
CA GLY A 52 -2.36 5.02 -13.81
C GLY A 52 -1.20 4.05 -13.68
N ALA A 53 -1.20 2.98 -14.48
CA ALA A 53 -0.09 2.03 -14.53
C ALA A 53 1.21 2.70 -15.01
N SER A 54 1.13 3.56 -16.03
CA SER A 54 2.28 4.29 -16.56
C SER A 54 2.88 5.26 -15.54
N VAL A 55 2.03 6.00 -14.81
CA VAL A 55 2.46 6.90 -13.72
C VAL A 55 3.12 6.11 -12.58
N PHE A 56 2.51 4.99 -12.18
CA PHE A 56 3.08 4.14 -11.14
C PHE A 56 4.42 3.54 -11.56
N GLN A 57 4.55 3.11 -12.81
CA GLN A 57 5.80 2.60 -13.36
C GLN A 57 6.91 3.66 -13.38
N TYR A 58 6.57 4.91 -13.71
CA TYR A 58 7.50 6.03 -13.65
C TYR A 58 8.00 6.26 -12.21
N LEU A 59 7.09 6.26 -11.24
CA LEU A 59 7.44 6.39 -9.82
C LEU A 59 8.32 5.23 -9.35
N SER A 60 7.96 4.00 -9.71
CA SER A 60 8.69 2.78 -9.39
C SER A 60 10.13 2.84 -9.90
N THR A 61 10.31 3.24 -11.17
CA THR A 61 11.63 3.41 -11.78
C THR A 61 12.45 4.48 -11.05
N GLY A 62 11.81 5.58 -10.62
CA GLY A 62 12.45 6.62 -9.82
C GLY A 62 12.97 6.10 -8.48
N VAL A 63 12.14 5.35 -7.76
CA VAL A 63 12.53 4.70 -6.49
C VAL A 63 13.65 3.68 -6.72
N GLN A 64 13.58 2.89 -7.80
CA GLN A 64 14.60 1.91 -8.16
C GLN A 64 15.97 2.58 -8.36
N ARG A 65 16.02 3.72 -9.05
CA ARG A 65 17.28 4.48 -9.20
C ARG A 65 17.84 4.95 -7.86
N LEU A 66 16.99 5.35 -6.92
CA LEU A 66 17.44 5.71 -5.57
C LEU A 66 18.03 4.49 -4.82
N ILE A 67 17.43 3.32 -5.00
CA ILE A 67 17.94 2.06 -4.43
C ILE A 67 19.29 1.71 -5.06
N GLU A 68 19.41 1.78 -6.38
CA GLU A 68 20.67 1.54 -7.11
C GLU A 68 21.79 2.50 -6.67
N MET A 69 21.46 3.75 -6.35
CA MET A 69 22.42 4.72 -5.79
C MET A 69 22.85 4.38 -4.36
N ALA A 70 21.98 3.74 -3.57
CA ALA A 70 22.27 3.35 -2.20
C ALA A 70 23.05 2.02 -2.10
N GLU A 71 22.94 1.14 -3.10
CA GLU A 71 23.56 -0.18 -3.11
C GLU A 71 25.09 -0.17 -2.95
N PRO A 72 25.87 0.69 -3.63
CA PRO A 72 27.32 0.80 -3.41
C PRO A 72 27.68 1.22 -1.98
N GLY A 73 26.87 2.10 -1.38
CA GLY A 73 27.05 2.54 0.01
C GLY A 73 26.75 1.41 1.00
N ALA A 74 25.69 0.63 0.76
CA ALA A 74 25.40 -0.55 1.56
C ALA A 74 26.53 -1.60 1.46
N LYS A 75 27.06 -1.84 0.26
CA LYS A 75 28.21 -2.74 0.02
C LYS A 75 29.49 -2.25 0.71
N LEU A 76 29.73 -0.94 0.79
CA LEU A 76 30.85 -0.38 1.54
C LEU A 76 30.75 -0.66 3.04
N VAL A 77 29.55 -0.56 3.61
CA VAL A 77 29.33 -0.70 5.07
C VAL A 77 29.24 -2.17 5.49
N PHE A 78 28.54 -3.00 4.70
CA PHE A 78 28.16 -4.37 5.09
C PHE A 78 28.85 -5.46 4.26
N GLY A 79 29.58 -5.12 3.20
CA GLY A 79 30.32 -6.09 2.39
C GLY A 79 29.42 -7.22 1.86
N PRO A 80 29.76 -8.50 2.07
CA PRO A 80 28.97 -9.65 1.60
C PRO A 80 27.54 -9.73 2.16
N LEU A 81 27.27 -9.10 3.32
CA LEU A 81 25.94 -9.08 3.93
C LEU A 81 24.96 -8.13 3.21
N ALA A 82 25.48 -7.27 2.32
CA ALA A 82 24.67 -6.37 1.51
C ALA A 82 24.18 -7.02 0.20
N ASP A 83 24.67 -8.21 -0.15
CA ASP A 83 24.24 -8.86 -1.39
C ASP A 83 22.85 -9.50 -1.20
N PRO A 84 21.85 -9.13 -2.00
CA PRO A 84 20.48 -9.65 -1.87
C PRO A 84 20.34 -11.13 -2.28
N VAL A 85 21.45 -11.82 -2.60
CA VAL A 85 21.51 -13.22 -3.05
C VAL A 85 22.32 -14.10 -2.07
N ALA A 86 22.75 -13.55 -0.93
CA ALA A 86 23.43 -14.31 0.13
C ALA A 86 22.44 -15.00 1.08
#